data_AF-A0A432U9G9-F1
#
_entry.id   AF-A0A432U9G9-F1
#
_cell.length_a   1.000
_cell.length_b   1.000
_cell.length_c   1.000
_cell.angle_alpha   90.00
_cell.angle_beta   90.00
_cell.angle_gamma   90.00
#
_symmetry.space_group_name_H-M   'P 1'
#
loop_
_entity.id
_entity.type
_entity.pdbx_description
1 polymer ?
#
loop_
_entity_poly.entity_id
_entity_poly.type
_entity_poly.pdbx_seq_one_letter_code
_entity_poly.pdbx_strand_id
1 'polypeptide(L)'
;MLTRRKFIQSILAFAILPKQLLQAKGFLSPNTFQVPPLELGRRSGKDVYFDLDIQSGVSQILPNVSTKTWGINQPFLGVTLRANKGDSVHVNVTNSLHKTTTLHWHGV
;
A
#
# COMPACT_ATOMS: atom_id res chain seq x y z
N MET A 1 49.48 27.21 10.04
CA MET A 1 48.78 28.50 10.24
C MET A 1 47.93 28.80 9.02
N LEU A 2 46.60 28.84 9.18
CA LEU A 2 45.67 29.25 8.12
C LEU A 2 45.78 30.77 7.92
N THR A 3 46.11 31.23 6.71
CA THR A 3 46.16 32.66 6.40
C THR A 3 44.75 33.18 6.11
N ARG A 4 44.48 34.45 6.41
CA ARG A 4 43.19 35.12 6.13
C ARG A 4 42.71 34.91 4.69
N ARG A 5 43.63 34.87 3.73
CA ARG A 5 43.36 34.61 2.31
C ARG A 5 42.91 33.17 2.06
N LYS A 6 43.57 32.18 2.67
CA LYS A 6 43.17 30.77 2.57
C LYS A 6 41.82 30.50 3.25
N PHE A 7 41.48 31.23 4.30
CA PHE A 7 40.19 31.16 5.00
C PHE A 7 39.03 31.76 4.17
N ILE A 8 39.24 32.91 3.49
CA ILE A 8 38.21 33.50 2.62
C ILE A 8 37.96 32.63 1.38
N GLN A 9 39.02 32.04 0.81
CA GLN A 9 38.90 31.14 -0.34
C GLN A 9 38.11 29.87 -0.02
N SER A 10 38.23 29.32 1.19
CA SER A 10 37.46 28.14 1.59
C SER A 10 35.98 28.43 1.89
N ILE A 11 35.62 29.65 2.31
CA ILE A 11 34.21 30.07 2.47
C ILE A 11 33.52 30.19 1.10
N LEU A 12 34.21 30.74 0.09
CA LEU A 12 33.66 30.86 -1.27
C LEU A 12 33.34 29.48 -1.88
N ALA A 13 34.14 28.45 -1.59
CA ALA A 13 33.92 27.10 -2.09
C ALA A 13 32.62 26.46 -1.55
N PHE A 14 32.17 26.85 -0.35
CA PHE A 14 30.88 26.39 0.20
C PHE A 14 29.69 27.16 -0.39
N ALA A 15 29.87 28.43 -0.80
CA ALA A 15 28.80 29.25 -1.38
C ALA A 15 28.42 28.84 -2.82
N ILE A 16 29.24 28.01 -3.49
CA ILE A 16 29.03 27.52 -4.86
C ILE A 16 28.48 26.08 -4.87
N LEU A 17 28.11 25.52 -3.70
CA LEU A 17 27.38 24.26 -3.67
C LEU A 17 26.08 24.42 -4.49
N PRO A 18 25.85 23.58 -5.52
CA PRO A 18 24.63 23.66 -6.32
C PRO A 18 23.43 23.50 -5.40
N LYS A 19 22.45 24.41 -5.48
CA LYS A 19 21.17 24.27 -4.75
C LYS A 19 20.51 22.91 -5.01
N GLN A 20 20.82 22.28 -6.15
CA GLN A 20 20.39 20.92 -6.49
C GLN A 20 20.88 19.85 -5.51
N LEU A 21 22.06 19.98 -4.87
CA LEU A 21 22.52 19.05 -3.83
C LEU A 21 21.77 19.23 -2.49
N LEU A 22 21.21 20.42 -2.25
CA LEU A 22 20.42 20.74 -1.05
C LEU A 22 18.93 20.40 -1.22
N GLN A 23 18.53 19.93 -2.40
CA GLN A 23 17.13 19.73 -2.78
C GLN A 23 16.79 18.25 -3.00
N ALA A 24 17.33 17.37 -2.16
CA ALA A 24 16.74 16.05 -1.96
C ALA A 24 15.43 16.22 -1.18
N LYS A 25 14.38 16.74 -1.85
CA LYS A 25 13.01 16.61 -1.34
C LYS A 25 12.63 15.14 -1.49
N GLY A 26 12.86 14.35 -0.45
CA GLY A 26 12.29 13.01 -0.35
C GLY A 26 10.78 13.15 -0.53
N PHE A 27 10.21 12.45 -1.51
CA PHE A 27 8.78 12.31 -1.63
C PHE A 27 8.33 11.37 -0.51
N LEU A 28 8.21 11.91 0.70
CA LEU A 28 7.58 11.19 1.80
C LEU A 28 6.09 11.20 1.52
N SER A 29 5.56 10.04 1.13
CA SER A 29 4.12 9.85 1.06
C SER A 29 3.55 10.13 2.46
N PRO A 30 2.53 10.99 2.60
CA PRO A 30 1.89 11.22 3.89
C PRO A 30 1.09 10.00 4.37
N ASN A 31 0.86 9.00 3.50
CA ASN A 31 0.18 7.78 3.89
C ASN A 31 1.10 6.91 4.74
N THR A 32 0.68 6.63 5.97
CA THR A 32 1.27 5.57 6.77
C THR A 32 0.96 4.22 6.12
N PHE A 33 1.89 3.27 6.26
CA PHE A 33 1.66 1.92 5.80
C PHE A 33 0.49 1.28 6.55
N GLN A 34 -0.43 0.69 5.79
CA GLN A 34 -1.61 0.00 6.32
C GLN A 34 -1.51 -1.48 5.97
N VAL A 35 -1.63 -2.33 6.98
CA VAL A 35 -1.69 -3.79 6.80
C VAL A 35 -3.16 -4.16 6.58
N PRO A 36 -3.51 -4.84 5.46
CA PRO A 36 -4.87 -5.31 5.26
C PRO A 36 -5.29 -6.28 6.38
N PRO A 37 -6.52 -6.17 6.91
CA PRO A 37 -7.09 -7.12 7.86
C PRO A 37 -6.90 -8.58 7.43
N LEU A 38 -6.59 -9.42 8.41
CA LEU A 38 -6.46 -10.87 8.23
C LEU A 38 -7.85 -11.52 8.34
N GLU A 39 -8.23 -12.27 7.31
CA GLU A 39 -9.41 -13.12 7.30
C GLU A 39 -8.97 -14.57 7.54
N LEU A 40 -9.49 -15.17 8.62
CA LEU A 40 -9.15 -16.53 9.04
C LEU A 40 -10.12 -17.57 8.49
N GLY A 41 -11.29 -17.13 8.04
CA GLY A 41 -12.37 -17.99 7.55
C GLY A 41 -13.01 -18.82 8.66
N ARG A 42 -14.16 -19.41 8.34
CA ARG A 42 -14.81 -20.40 9.20
C ARG A 42 -14.14 -21.76 8.97
N ARG A 43 -13.72 -22.46 10.02
CA ARG A 43 -13.07 -23.77 9.91
C ARG A 43 -13.99 -24.91 10.33
N SER A 44 -13.89 -26.04 9.62
CA SER A 44 -14.53 -27.31 9.95
C SER A 44 -13.61 -28.45 9.57
N GLY A 45 -12.85 -29.00 10.52
CA GLY A 45 -11.84 -30.01 10.22
C GLY A 45 -10.72 -29.44 9.33
N LYS A 46 -10.54 -30.05 8.14
CA LYS A 46 -9.57 -29.57 7.13
C LYS A 46 -10.15 -28.49 6.21
N ASP A 47 -11.45 -28.26 6.26
CA ASP A 47 -12.11 -27.28 5.41
C ASP A 47 -12.01 -25.88 6.04
N VAL A 48 -11.66 -24.89 5.21
CA VAL A 48 -11.71 -23.47 5.57
C VAL A 48 -12.56 -22.73 4.54
N TYR A 49 -13.53 -21.96 5.03
CA TYR A 49 -14.51 -21.24 4.23
C TYR A 49 -14.29 -19.74 4.34
N PHE A 50 -14.20 -19.08 3.19
CA PHE A 50 -14.09 -17.63 3.06
C PHE A 50 -15.29 -17.10 2.29
N ASP A 51 -15.97 -16.10 2.86
CA ASP A 51 -17.02 -15.35 2.19
C ASP A 51 -16.47 -13.97 1.81
N LEU A 52 -16.42 -13.72 0.50
CA LEU A 52 -15.88 -12.49 -0.07
C LEU A 52 -16.95 -11.72 -0.82
N ASP A 53 -16.98 -10.41 -0.64
CA ASP A 53 -17.84 -9.49 -1.36
C ASP A 53 -16.98 -8.45 -2.09
N ILE A 54 -17.07 -8.47 -3.42
CA ILE A 54 -16.45 -7.46 -4.28
C ILE A 54 -17.41 -6.29 -4.36
N GLN A 55 -16.98 -5.14 -3.84
CA GLN A 55 -17.87 -4.00 -3.60
C GLN A 55 -17.24 -2.68 -4.05
N SER A 56 -18.11 -1.69 -4.27
CA SER A 56 -17.67 -0.31 -4.45
C SER A 56 -17.35 0.33 -3.10
N GLY A 57 -16.37 1.23 -3.10
CA GLY A 57 -15.97 2.00 -1.93
C GLY A 57 -15.42 3.37 -2.30
N VAL A 58 -15.01 4.09 -1.27
CA VAL A 58 -14.30 5.37 -1.39
C VAL A 58 -13.12 5.34 -0.44
N SER A 59 -11.95 5.79 -0.88
CA SER A 59 -10.74 5.86 -0.05
C SER A 59 -9.91 7.09 -0.39
N GLN A 60 -9.29 7.67 0.64
CA GLN A 60 -8.42 8.84 0.48
C GLN A 60 -6.98 8.38 0.24
N ILE A 61 -6.68 8.04 -1.02
CA ILE A 61 -5.32 7.60 -1.41
C ILE A 61 -4.37 8.81 -1.52
N LEU A 62 -4.89 9.97 -1.92
CA LEU A 62 -4.15 11.23 -1.94
C LEU A 62 -4.71 12.17 -0.88
N PRO A 63 -3.89 13.04 -0.26
CA PRO A 63 -4.36 14.01 0.73
C PRO A 63 -5.53 14.84 0.22
N ASN A 64 -6.63 14.84 0.97
CA ASN A 64 -7.84 15.63 0.69
C ASN A 64 -8.54 15.27 -0.64
N VAL A 65 -8.30 14.09 -1.20
CA VAL A 65 -8.98 13.61 -2.42
C VAL A 65 -9.76 12.34 -2.11
N SER A 66 -11.09 12.40 -2.26
CA SER A 66 -11.94 11.21 -2.22
C SER A 66 -11.85 10.44 -3.54
N THR A 67 -11.22 9.27 -3.52
CA THR A 67 -11.07 8.42 -4.70
C THR A 67 -12.12 7.31 -4.66
N LYS A 68 -12.92 7.15 -5.73
CA LYS A 68 -13.79 5.98 -5.92
C LYS A 68 -12.92 4.75 -6.13
N THR A 69 -13.19 3.69 -5.38
CA THR A 69 -12.40 2.47 -5.36
C THR A 69 -13.29 1.26 -5.42
N TRP A 70 -12.71 0.11 -5.78
CA TRP A 70 -13.30 -1.20 -5.56
C TRP A 70 -12.43 -1.96 -4.56
N GLY A 71 -13.06 -2.79 -3.74
CA GLY A 71 -12.38 -3.61 -2.76
C GLY A 71 -13.10 -4.94 -2.52
N ILE A 72 -12.50 -5.78 -1.69
CA ILE A 72 -13.02 -7.10 -1.33
C ILE A 72 -13.12 -7.16 0.20
N ASN A 73 -14.34 -7.18 0.73
CA ASN A 73 -14.68 -7.01 2.16
C ASN A 73 -14.17 -5.69 2.75
N GLN A 74 -13.75 -4.75 1.90
CA GLN A 74 -13.15 -3.46 2.26
C GLN A 74 -13.47 -2.41 1.19
N PRO A 75 -13.36 -1.10 1.50
CA PRO A 75 -13.62 -0.05 0.51
C PRO A 75 -12.53 0.06 -0.56
N PHE A 76 -11.31 -0.41 -0.27
CA PHE A 76 -10.16 -0.43 -1.18
C PHE A 76 -9.25 -1.60 -0.82
N LEU A 77 -8.70 -2.29 -1.82
CA LEU A 77 -7.97 -3.56 -1.68
C LEU A 77 -8.86 -4.70 -1.14
N GLY A 78 -8.26 -5.86 -0.87
CA GLY A 78 -8.91 -6.99 -0.23
C GLY A 78 -8.37 -7.24 1.17
N VAL A 79 -9.04 -8.13 1.90
CA VAL A 79 -8.49 -8.77 3.11
C VAL A 79 -7.38 -9.78 2.76
N THR A 80 -6.52 -10.08 3.71
CA THR A 80 -5.52 -11.15 3.58
C THR A 80 -6.13 -12.47 4.01
N LEU A 81 -6.27 -13.44 3.10
CA LEU A 81 -6.78 -14.78 3.45
C LEU A 81 -5.65 -15.64 4.06
N ARG A 82 -5.94 -16.35 5.14
CA ARG A 82 -4.98 -17.28 5.76
C ARG A 82 -5.47 -18.73 5.78
N ALA A 83 -4.81 -19.56 4.97
CA ALA A 83 -4.95 -21.01 4.98
C ALA A 83 -3.62 -21.69 5.34
N ASN A 84 -3.69 -22.94 5.78
CA ASN A 84 -2.55 -23.80 6.05
C ASN A 84 -2.34 -24.81 4.92
N LYS A 85 -1.13 -25.33 4.78
CA LYS A 85 -0.85 -26.44 3.85
C LYS A 85 -1.73 -27.65 4.21
N GLY A 86 -2.45 -28.18 3.22
CA GLY A 86 -3.34 -29.32 3.38
C GLY A 86 -4.79 -28.95 3.76
N ASP A 87 -5.10 -27.67 3.94
CA ASP A 87 -6.48 -27.20 4.03
C ASP A 87 -7.21 -27.43 2.68
N SER A 88 -8.49 -27.79 2.74
CA SER A 88 -9.41 -27.69 1.62
C SER A 88 -10.07 -26.30 1.67
N VAL A 89 -9.68 -25.43 0.75
CA VAL A 89 -10.08 -24.02 0.76
C VAL A 89 -11.34 -23.84 -0.08
N HIS A 90 -12.40 -23.33 0.54
CA HIS A 90 -13.66 -22.99 -0.10
C HIS A 90 -13.80 -21.47 -0.09
N VAL A 91 -13.98 -20.86 -1.27
CA VAL A 91 -14.18 -19.42 -1.38
C VAL A 91 -15.49 -19.14 -2.10
N ASN A 92 -16.40 -18.52 -1.37
CA ASN A 92 -17.66 -18.02 -1.90
C ASN A 92 -17.49 -16.53 -2.21
N VAL A 93 -17.72 -16.15 -3.47
CA VAL A 93 -17.50 -14.77 -3.94
C VAL A 93 -18.81 -14.19 -4.42
N THR A 94 -19.25 -13.12 -3.76
CA THR A 94 -20.34 -12.26 -4.19
C THR A 94 -19.76 -11.08 -4.96
N ASN A 95 -20.35 -10.74 -6.10
CA ASN A 95 -19.99 -9.55 -6.85
C ASN A 95 -21.11 -8.52 -6.73
N SER A 96 -20.93 -7.55 -5.85
CA SER A 96 -21.85 -6.43 -5.62
C SER A 96 -21.55 -5.22 -6.52
N LEU A 97 -20.66 -5.37 -7.52
CA LEU A 97 -20.41 -4.36 -8.53
C LEU A 97 -21.46 -4.44 -9.65
N HIS A 98 -21.70 -3.29 -10.30
CA HIS A 98 -22.52 -3.18 -11.51
C HIS A 98 -21.77 -3.64 -12.78
N LYS A 99 -20.68 -4.41 -12.63
CA LYS A 99 -19.80 -4.87 -13.70
C LYS A 99 -19.44 -6.34 -13.49
N THR A 100 -19.42 -7.11 -14.57
CA THR A 100 -18.89 -8.47 -14.56
C THR A 100 -17.41 -8.44 -14.17
N THR A 101 -17.05 -9.24 -13.17
CA THR A 101 -15.71 -9.32 -12.59
C THR A 101 -15.34 -10.78 -12.37
N THR A 102 -14.05 -11.07 -12.45
CA THR A 102 -13.45 -12.38 -12.12
C THR A 102 -12.33 -12.19 -11.11
N LEU A 103 -12.15 -13.12 -10.18
CA LEU A 103 -10.96 -13.19 -9.32
C LEU A 103 -10.02 -14.27 -9.83
N HIS A 104 -8.72 -14.01 -9.72
CA HIS A 104 -7.66 -14.96 -10.01
C HIS A 104 -6.82 -15.19 -8.76
N TRP A 105 -6.76 -16.44 -8.31
CA TRP A 105 -5.92 -16.87 -7.20
C TRP A 105 -4.49 -17.05 -7.70
N HIS A 106 -3.75 -15.95 -7.80
CA HIS A 106 -2.41 -15.98 -8.38
C HIS A 106 -1.43 -16.81 -7.53
N GLY A 107 -0.86 -17.87 -8.12
CA GLY A 107 0.12 -18.74 -7.47
C GLY A 107 -0.46 -19.87 -6.62
N VAL A 108 -1.79 -20.01 -6.60
CA VAL A 108 -2.49 -21.23 -6.16
C VAL A 108 -2.66 -22.14 -7.38
#